data_AF-A0A150INN3-F1
#
_entry.id   AF-A0A150INN3-F1
#
_cell.length_a   1.000
_cell.length_b   1.000
_cell.length_c   1.000
_cell.angle_alpha   90.00
_cell.angle_beta   90.00
_cell.angle_gamma   90.00
#
_symmetry.space_group_name_H-M   'P 1'
#
loop_
_entity.id
_entity.type
_entity.pdbx_description
1 polymer ?
#
loop_
_entity_poly.entity_id
_entity_poly.type
_entity_poly.pdbx_seq_one_letter_code
_entity_poly.pdbx_strand_id
1 'polypeptide(L)'
;MNYFQILGLIFGLLALLKPFYMHIIPWDENKFIAKTYSEKRPTWILPAAILGLLLVCFTWFMELTTDVSYSILITVLFSLTAIKGLTLLFNYEKFQSFVSGMLSKDRGKKIVMIDALVGVFGLIVVIISLYLVK
;
A
#
# COMPACT_ATOMS: atom_id res chain seq x y z
N MET A 1 7.91 -21.08 5.21
CA MET A 1 7.26 -19.82 5.60
C MET A 1 5.78 -19.96 5.34
N ASN A 2 4.92 -19.52 6.26
CA ASN A 2 3.49 -19.53 6.04
C ASN A 2 3.06 -18.39 5.09
N TYR A 3 1.81 -18.43 4.62
CA TYR A 3 1.24 -17.42 3.73
C TYR A 3 1.39 -15.99 4.27
N PHE A 4 1.09 -15.76 5.56
CA PHE A 4 1.16 -14.44 6.18
C PHE A 4 2.58 -13.90 6.31
N GLN A 5 3.55 -14.76 6.58
CA GLN A 5 4.97 -14.42 6.57
C GLN A 5 5.39 -13.92 5.18
N ILE A 6 5.02 -14.66 4.13
CA ILE A 6 5.38 -14.30 2.75
C ILE A 6 4.69 -12.99 2.36
N LEU A 7 3.39 -12.87 2.62
CA LEU A 7 2.61 -11.67 2.34
C LEU A 7 3.20 -10.45 3.06
N GLY A 8 3.39 -10.57 4.37
CA GLY A 8 3.92 -9.49 5.20
C GLY A 8 5.35 -9.10 4.84
N LEU A 9 6.24 -10.06 4.52
CA LEU A 9 7.59 -9.73 4.07
C LEU A 9 7.60 -9.06 2.71
N ILE A 10 6.85 -9.55 1.72
CA ILE A 10 6.80 -8.92 0.39
C ILE A 10 6.26 -7.50 0.51
N PHE A 11 5.11 -7.31 1.15
CA PHE A 11 4.49 -5.98 1.27
C PHE A 11 5.27 -5.05 2.20
N GLY A 12 5.79 -5.58 3.31
CA GLY A 12 6.62 -4.83 4.25
C GLY A 12 7.92 -4.35 3.58
N LEU A 13 8.60 -5.21 2.81
CA LEU A 13 9.78 -4.82 2.05
C LEU A 13 9.46 -3.81 0.95
N LEU A 14 8.38 -3.99 0.20
CA LEU A 14 7.97 -3.01 -0.81
C LEU A 14 7.68 -1.64 -0.20
N ALA A 15 7.01 -1.60 0.97
CA ALA A 15 6.74 -0.36 1.69
C ALA A 15 8.02 0.25 2.28
N LEU A 16 8.90 -0.56 2.86
CA LEU A 16 10.17 -0.15 3.44
C LEU A 16 11.11 0.45 2.39
N LEU A 17 11.17 -0.16 1.22
CA LEU A 17 12.09 0.24 0.16
C LEU A 17 11.55 1.38 -0.70
N LYS A 18 10.24 1.68 -0.63
CA LYS A 18 9.60 2.76 -1.39
C LYS A 18 10.33 4.11 -1.28
N PRO A 19 10.69 4.60 -0.07
CA PRO A 19 11.38 5.89 0.07
C PRO A 19 12.75 5.87 -0.59
N PHE A 20 13.46 4.74 -0.51
CA PHE A 20 14.78 4.58 -1.13
C PHE A 20 14.68 4.67 -2.66
N TYR A 21 13.79 3.91 -3.29
CA TYR A 21 13.64 4.01 -4.74
C TYR A 21 13.16 5.39 -5.19
N MET A 22 12.23 6.01 -4.44
CA MET A 22 11.68 7.33 -4.77
C MET A 22 12.63 8.50 -4.60
N HIS A 23 13.60 8.40 -3.69
CA HIS A 23 14.51 9.52 -3.40
C HIS A 23 15.94 9.30 -3.92
N ILE A 24 16.37 8.05 -4.12
CA ILE A 24 17.72 7.75 -4.66
C ILE A 24 17.73 7.89 -6.18
N ILE A 25 16.64 7.54 -6.86
CA ILE A 25 16.58 7.62 -8.31
C ILE A 25 16.17 9.05 -8.69
N PRO A 26 16.97 9.77 -9.51
CA PRO A 26 16.72 11.18 -9.84
C PRO A 26 15.59 11.30 -10.86
N TRP A 27 14.36 10.98 -10.44
CA TRP A 27 13.15 11.22 -11.22
C TRP A 27 12.29 12.30 -10.56
N ASP A 28 11.44 12.95 -11.35
CA ASP A 28 10.46 13.91 -10.84
C ASP A 28 9.24 13.15 -10.30
N GLU A 29 9.25 12.85 -9.01
CA GLU A 29 8.22 12.05 -8.34
C GLU A 29 6.85 12.72 -8.42
N ASN A 30 6.83 14.05 -8.26
CA ASN A 30 5.61 14.83 -8.33
C ASN A 30 4.97 14.72 -9.73
N LYS A 31 5.80 14.84 -10.78
CA LYS A 31 5.34 14.67 -12.17
C LYS A 31 4.89 13.25 -12.47
N PHE A 32 5.58 12.24 -11.92
CA PHE A 32 5.18 10.84 -12.06
C PHE A 32 3.83 10.56 -11.40
N ILE A 33 3.63 11.00 -10.15
CA ILE A 33 2.37 10.85 -9.42
C ILE A 33 1.23 11.58 -10.12
N ALA A 34 1.47 12.82 -10.59
CA ALA A 34 0.48 13.59 -11.33
C ALA A 34 0.04 12.89 -12.63
N LYS A 35 0.98 12.28 -13.35
CA LYS A 35 0.69 11.50 -14.56
C LYS A 35 -0.04 10.18 -14.23
N THR A 36 0.37 9.52 -13.16
CA THR A 36 -0.16 8.22 -12.74
C THR A 36 -1.60 8.34 -12.25
N TYR A 37 -1.91 9.43 -11.56
CA TYR A 37 -3.24 9.74 -11.02
C TYR A 37 -3.82 11.00 -11.70
N SER A 38 -4.01 10.92 -13.02
CA SER A 38 -4.65 11.97 -13.80
C SER A 38 -6.08 12.25 -13.35
N GLU A 39 -6.61 13.44 -13.64
CA GLU A 39 -8.00 13.83 -13.33
C GLU A 39 -9.02 12.80 -13.81
N LYS A 40 -8.86 12.33 -15.06
CA LYS A 40 -9.63 11.19 -15.57
C LYS A 40 -9.04 9.90 -15.02
N ARG A 41 -9.88 9.04 -14.44
CA ARG A 41 -9.50 7.71 -13.93
C ARG A 41 -8.82 6.86 -15.01
N PRO A 42 -7.54 6.50 -14.85
CA PRO A 42 -6.86 5.57 -15.74
C PRO A 42 -7.52 4.18 -15.73
N THR A 43 -7.52 3.52 -16.88
CA THR A 43 -8.14 2.19 -17.05
C THR A 43 -7.44 1.09 -16.25
N TRP A 44 -6.15 1.24 -15.95
CA TRP A 44 -5.38 0.28 -15.13
C TRP A 44 -5.79 0.25 -13.66
N ILE A 45 -6.43 1.31 -13.15
CA ILE A 45 -6.87 1.38 -11.74
C ILE A 45 -7.94 0.34 -11.45
N LEU A 46 -8.83 0.09 -12.40
CA LEU A 46 -9.91 -0.88 -12.24
C LEU A 46 -9.39 -2.31 -11.99
N PRO A 47 -8.57 -2.92 -12.87
CA PRO A 47 -8.02 -4.25 -12.63
C PRO A 47 -7.09 -4.27 -11.41
N ALA A 48 -6.29 -3.22 -11.16
CA ALA A 48 -5.42 -3.16 -9.99
C ALA A 48 -6.22 -3.16 -8.67
N ALA A 49 -7.29 -2.38 -8.58
CA ALA A 49 -8.13 -2.33 -7.39
C ALA A 49 -8.94 -3.63 -7.19
N ILE A 50 -9.44 -4.24 -8.27
CA ILE A 50 -10.12 -5.54 -8.20
C ILE A 50 -9.15 -6.63 -7.70
N LEU A 51 -7.96 -6.73 -8.28
CA LEU A 51 -6.94 -7.70 -7.85
C LEU A 51 -6.53 -7.47 -6.38
N GLY A 52 -6.35 -6.21 -5.98
CA GLY A 52 -6.08 -5.86 -4.59
C GLY A 52 -7.19 -6.30 -3.64
N LEU A 53 -8.46 -6.09 -3.99
CA LEU A 53 -9.60 -6.52 -3.19
C LEU A 53 -9.72 -8.03 -3.12
N LEU A 54 -9.52 -8.74 -4.23
CA LEU A 54 -9.49 -10.21 -4.25
C LEU A 54 -8.40 -10.76 -3.33
N LEU A 55 -7.21 -10.15 -3.34
CA LEU A 55 -6.12 -10.55 -2.46
C LEU A 55 -6.46 -10.29 -0.98
N VAL A 56 -7.18 -9.22 -0.66
CA VAL A 56 -7.69 -8.97 0.71
C VAL A 56 -8.71 -10.04 1.11
N CYS A 57 -9.69 -10.35 0.25
CA CYS A 57 -10.65 -11.42 0.50
C CYS A 57 -9.97 -12.77 0.71
N PHE A 58 -8.97 -13.09 -0.13
CA PHE A 58 -8.18 -14.31 0.02
C PHE A 58 -7.39 -14.33 1.34
N THR A 59 -6.83 -13.19 1.75
CA THR A 59 -6.12 -13.07 3.04
C THR A 59 -7.04 -13.35 4.23
N TRP A 60 -8.27 -12.83 4.22
CA TRP A 60 -9.28 -13.15 5.23
C TRP A 60 -9.71 -14.62 5.19
N PHE A 61 -9.85 -15.20 4.00
CA PHE A 61 -10.12 -16.63 3.87
C PHE A 61 -9.00 -17.46 4.52
N MET A 62 -7.74 -17.13 4.26
CA MET A 62 -6.60 -17.80 4.90
C MET A 62 -6.61 -17.60 6.42
N GLU A 63 -6.98 -16.42 6.93
CA GLU A 63 -7.04 -16.15 8.37
C GLU A 63 -8.06 -17.04 9.07
N LEU A 64 -9.23 -17.23 8.44
CA LEU A 64 -10.32 -18.01 9.02
C LEU A 64 -10.13 -19.52 8.86
N THR A 65 -9.24 -19.96 7.97
CA THR A 65 -9.03 -21.39 7.66
C THR A 65 -7.69 -21.94 8.11
N THR A 66 -6.77 -21.10 8.57
CA THR A 66 -5.46 -21.53 9.05
C THR A 66 -5.23 -21.12 10.50
N ASP A 67 -4.57 -21.98 11.26
CA ASP A 67 -4.21 -21.72 12.65
C ASP A 67 -2.78 -21.18 12.71
N VAL A 68 -2.63 -19.87 12.46
CA VAL A 68 -1.35 -19.17 12.52
C VAL A 68 -1.43 -18.11 13.61
N SER A 69 -0.64 -18.28 14.67
CA SER A 69 -0.57 -17.31 15.76
C SER A 69 -0.25 -15.90 15.23
N TYR A 70 -1.02 -14.91 15.68
CA TYR A 70 -0.86 -13.49 15.33
C TYR A 70 -1.08 -13.12 13.85
N SER A 71 -1.53 -14.03 12.98
CA SER A 71 -1.81 -13.71 11.56
C SER A 71 -2.85 -12.61 11.39
N ILE A 72 -3.78 -12.49 12.34
CA ILE A 72 -4.79 -11.43 12.40
C ILE A 72 -4.19 -10.02 12.28
N LEU A 73 -2.97 -9.79 12.80
CA LEU A 73 -2.30 -8.50 12.67
C LEU A 73 -2.00 -8.17 11.21
N ILE A 74 -1.45 -9.13 10.46
CA ILE A 74 -1.19 -8.96 9.02
C ILE A 74 -2.51 -8.81 8.27
N THR A 75 -3.52 -9.62 8.59
CA THR A 75 -4.83 -9.58 7.94
C THR A 75 -5.51 -8.21 8.11
N VAL A 76 -5.50 -7.64 9.31
CA VAL A 76 -6.06 -6.31 9.60
C VAL A 76 -5.26 -5.21 8.90
N LEU A 77 -3.92 -5.23 8.99
CA LEU A 77 -3.07 -4.25 8.30
C LEU A 77 -3.28 -4.30 6.78
N PHE A 78 -3.40 -5.50 6.22
CA PHE A 78 -3.62 -5.70 4.81
C PHE A 78 -5.00 -5.22 4.35
N SER A 79 -5.99 -5.22 5.25
CA SER A 79 -7.33 -4.69 4.98
C SER A 79 -7.33 -3.16 4.72
N LEU A 80 -6.29 -2.43 5.11
CA LEU A 80 -6.12 -1.03 4.69
C LEU A 80 -5.99 -0.89 3.16
N THR A 81 -5.49 -1.94 2.48
CA THR A 81 -5.47 -2.01 1.02
C THR A 81 -6.88 -2.02 0.44
N ALA A 82 -7.84 -2.65 1.11
CA ALA A 82 -9.24 -2.65 0.67
C ALA A 82 -9.85 -1.25 0.77
N ILE A 83 -9.58 -0.50 1.85
CA ILE A 83 -10.05 0.89 1.98
C ILE A 83 -9.54 1.72 0.79
N LYS A 84 -8.24 1.59 0.47
CA LYS A 84 -7.64 2.27 -0.69
C LYS A 84 -8.26 1.80 -2.01
N GLY A 85 -8.44 0.49 -2.21
CA GLY A 85 -9.04 -0.10 -3.41
C GLY A 85 -10.47 0.37 -3.64
N LEU A 86 -11.31 0.35 -2.61
CA LEU A 86 -12.69 0.84 -2.65
C LEU A 86 -12.73 2.34 -2.96
N THR A 87 -11.85 3.14 -2.35
CA THR A 87 -11.76 4.57 -2.64
C THR A 87 -11.38 4.80 -4.11
N LEU A 88 -10.43 4.05 -4.66
CA LEU A 88 -10.05 4.14 -6.07
C LEU A 88 -11.16 3.73 -7.04
N LEU A 89 -12.01 2.78 -6.65
CA LEU A 89 -13.13 2.29 -7.48
C LEU A 89 -14.33 3.24 -7.45
N PHE A 90 -14.75 3.65 -6.25
CA PHE A 90 -16.02 4.35 -6.04
C PHE A 90 -15.88 5.85 -5.82
N ASN A 91 -14.69 6.31 -5.41
CA ASN A 91 -14.46 7.71 -5.05
C ASN A 91 -13.14 8.25 -5.60
N TYR A 92 -12.89 7.95 -6.88
CA TYR A 92 -11.63 8.30 -7.54
C TYR A 92 -11.39 9.81 -7.55
N GLU A 93 -12.42 10.63 -7.77
CA GLU A 93 -12.29 12.09 -7.80
C GLU A 93 -11.79 12.64 -6.46
N LYS A 94 -12.32 12.14 -5.33
CA LYS A 94 -11.83 12.51 -4.00
C LYS A 94 -10.40 12.04 -3.76
N PHE A 95 -10.06 10.83 -4.22
CA PHE A 95 -8.69 10.34 -4.16
C PHE A 95 -7.74 11.23 -4.98
N GLN A 96 -8.13 11.58 -6.20
CA GLN A 96 -7.34 12.43 -7.09
C GLN A 96 -7.17 13.84 -6.52
N SER A 97 -8.23 14.44 -5.98
CA SER A 97 -8.18 15.75 -5.32
C SER A 97 -7.26 15.74 -4.09
N PHE A 98 -7.26 14.65 -3.32
CA PHE A 98 -6.32 14.46 -2.22
C PHE A 98 -4.88 14.38 -2.72
N VAL A 99 -4.61 13.58 -3.75
CA VAL A 99 -3.27 13.44 -4.34
C VAL A 99 -2.76 14.75 -4.95
N SER A 100 -3.59 15.45 -5.71
CA SER A 100 -3.23 16.75 -6.30
C SER A 100 -3.04 17.84 -5.24
N GLY A 101 -3.82 17.80 -4.15
CA GLY A 101 -3.62 18.65 -2.97
C GLY A 101 -2.28 18.40 -2.26
N MET A 102 -1.80 17.16 -2.23
CA MET A 102 -0.48 16.84 -1.68
C MET A 102 0.66 17.31 -2.58
N LEU A 103 0.48 17.24 -3.89
CA LEU A 103 1.46 17.69 -4.89
C LEU A 103 1.62 19.21 -4.91
N SER A 104 0.51 19.95 -4.79
CA SER A 104 0.50 21.42 -4.86
C SER A 104 1.00 22.10 -3.59
N LYS A 105 0.81 21.46 -2.42
CA LYS A 105 1.17 22.04 -1.13
C LYS A 105 2.64 21.82 -0.78
N ASP A 106 3.34 22.89 -0.38
CA ASP A 106 4.73 22.86 0.12
C ASP A 106 5.74 22.18 -0.84
N ARG A 107 5.50 22.25 -2.16
CA ARG A 107 6.30 21.59 -3.21
C ARG A 107 6.45 20.07 -3.04
N GLY A 108 5.41 19.39 -2.53
CA GLY A 108 5.42 17.94 -2.37
C GLY A 108 6.13 17.44 -1.09
N LYS A 109 6.51 18.31 -0.14
CA LYS A 109 7.06 17.88 1.16
C LYS A 109 6.17 16.89 1.93
N LYS A 110 4.85 16.97 1.73
CA LYS A 110 3.90 16.00 2.30
C LYS A 110 4.08 14.59 1.76
N ILE A 111 4.51 14.44 0.51
CA ILE A 111 4.75 13.14 -0.13
C ILE A 111 5.96 12.48 0.52
N VAL A 112 7.05 13.24 0.71
CA VAL A 112 8.24 12.78 1.45
C VAL A 112 7.89 12.30 2.86
N MET A 113 7.05 13.04 3.59
CA MET A 113 6.61 12.64 4.93
C MET A 113 5.78 11.35 4.90
N ILE A 114 4.86 11.20 3.95
CA ILE A 114 4.06 9.98 3.77
C ILE A 114 4.96 8.81 3.42
N ASP A 115 5.94 9.00 2.56
CA ASP A 115 6.90 7.95 2.20
C ASP A 115 7.72 7.51 3.39
N ALA A 116 8.25 8.43 4.18
CA ALA A 116 8.95 8.09 5.42
C ALA A 116 8.04 7.28 6.37
N LEU A 117 6.78 7.68 6.55
CA LEU A 117 5.80 6.94 7.35
C LEU A 117 5.52 5.55 6.79
N VAL A 118 5.38 5.41 5.47
CA VAL A 118 5.20 4.12 4.78
C VAL A 118 6.44 3.24 4.94
N GLY A 119 7.64 3.84 4.94
CA GLY A 119 8.90 3.14 5.17
C GLY A 119 8.98 2.56 6.58
N VAL A 120 8.70 3.38 7.59
CA VAL A 120 8.63 2.96 9.00
C VAL A 120 7.57 1.88 9.20
N PHE A 121 6.39 2.07 8.60
CA PHE A 121 5.32 1.07 8.61
C PHE A 121 5.78 -0.26 7.98
N GLY A 122 6.46 -0.20 6.84
CA GLY A 122 7.04 -1.37 6.17
C GLY A 122 8.00 -2.12 7.06
N LEU A 123 8.88 -1.42 7.77
CA LEU A 123 9.80 -2.03 8.75
C LEU A 123 9.04 -2.76 9.86
N ILE A 124 8.01 -2.15 10.43
CA ILE A 124 7.17 -2.76 11.47
C ILE A 124 6.53 -4.05 10.94
N VAL A 125 5.97 -4.02 9.73
CA VAL A 125 5.35 -5.19 9.10
C VAL A 125 6.40 -6.30 8.88
N VAL A 126 7.61 -5.98 8.42
CA VAL A 126 8.69 -6.95 8.27
C VAL A 126 9.03 -7.61 9.61
N ILE A 127 9.20 -6.80 10.67
CA ILE A 127 9.51 -7.31 12.01
C ILE A 127 8.40 -8.26 12.48
N ILE A 128 7.13 -7.83 12.42
CA ILE A 128 5.98 -8.68 12.79
C ILE A 128 5.99 -9.98 11.99
N SER A 129 6.26 -9.89 10.68
CA SER A 129 6.28 -11.05 9.78
C SER A 129 7.36 -12.06 10.13
N LEU A 130 8.53 -11.60 10.59
CA LEU A 130 9.60 -12.51 11.05
C LEU A 130 9.21 -13.25 12.34
N TYR A 131 8.39 -12.65 13.20
CA TYR A 131 7.89 -13.26 14.44
C TYR A 131 6.66 -14.17 14.24
N LEU A 132 6.06 -14.22 13.05
CA LEU A 132 4.96 -15.14 12.70
C LEU A 132 5.48 -16.58 12.50
N VAL A 133 6.17 -17.14 13.50
CA VAL A 133 6.54 -18.56 13.51
C VAL A 133 5.36 -19.37 14.00
N LYS A 134 5.22 -20.58 13.46
CA LYS A 134 4.17 -21.54 13.80
C LYS A 134 4.08 -21.76 15.32
#